data_AF-X1T7E3-F1
#
_entry.id   AF-X1T7E3-F1
#
_cell.length_a   1.000
_cell.length_b   1.000
_cell.length_c   1.000
_cell.angle_alpha   90.00
_cell.angle_beta   90.00
_cell.angle_gamma   90.00
#
_symmetry.space_group_name_H-M   'P 1'
#
loop_
_entity.id
_entity.type
_entity.pdbx_description
1 polymer ?
#
loop_
_entity_poly.entity_id
_entity_poly.type
_entity_poly.pdbx_seq_one_letter_code
_entity_poly.pdbx_strand_id
1 'polypeptide(L)'
;MGAIDEHWCTLCKKKLDKTKDKYLDFELIHQAAKPLVKKWKKPKGLICMECIEKDPKLKKLVDSILAAGNPVFVADITCHSFSVCPNYQPSSKPNVNCRHIAVIGDTVYCKRSHPGSLKLMVERAERLRLERQAALRLIKRAFRNLPEPARQAAEGMFADAVGGA
;
A
#
# COMPACT_ATOMS: atom_id res chain seq x y z
N MET A 1 -35.58 28.77 -7.82
CA MET A 1 -34.33 28.40 -8.52
C MET A 1 -33.20 28.63 -7.52
N GLY A 2 -32.56 27.56 -7.05
CA GLY A 2 -31.59 27.62 -5.95
C GLY A 2 -30.34 28.39 -6.35
N ALA A 3 -29.82 29.21 -5.43
CA ALA A 3 -28.56 29.90 -5.60
C ALA A 3 -27.46 28.88 -5.91
N ILE A 4 -26.98 28.87 -7.15
CA ILE A 4 -25.77 28.16 -7.52
C ILE A 4 -24.68 28.94 -6.80
N ASP A 5 -24.08 28.35 -5.76
CA ASP A 5 -22.88 28.88 -5.13
C ASP A 5 -21.81 29.01 -6.23
N GLU A 6 -21.71 30.18 -6.85
CA GLU A 6 -20.75 30.41 -7.92
C GLU A 6 -19.35 30.43 -7.31
N HIS A 7 -18.60 29.37 -7.57
CA HIS A 7 -17.18 29.31 -7.25
C HIS A 7 -16.38 29.78 -8.45
N TRP A 8 -15.33 30.56 -8.24
CA TRP A 8 -14.43 30.98 -9.30
C TRP A 8 -13.03 30.43 -9.08
N CYS A 9 -12.38 30.04 -10.18
CA CYS A 9 -10.96 29.71 -10.14
C CYS A 9 -10.17 30.94 -9.67
N THR A 10 -9.37 30.81 -8.62
CA THR A 10 -8.57 31.91 -8.07
C THR A 10 -7.57 32.46 -9.09
N LEU A 11 -7.06 31.62 -9.99
CA LEU A 11 -6.10 31.96 -11.03
C LEU A 11 -6.77 32.57 -12.28
N CYS A 12 -7.66 31.84 -12.95
CA CYS A 12 -8.25 32.30 -14.23
C CYS A 12 -9.63 32.96 -14.11
N LYS A 13 -10.20 33.04 -12.91
CA LYS A 13 -11.53 33.63 -12.61
C LYS A 13 -12.71 33.00 -13.35
N LYS A 14 -12.50 31.89 -14.07
CA LYS A 14 -13.57 31.10 -14.68
C LYS A 14 -14.51 30.58 -13.61
N LYS A 15 -15.82 30.65 -13.87
CA LYS A 15 -16.85 30.03 -13.03
C LYS A 15 -16.69 28.51 -13.03
N LEU A 16 -16.79 27.91 -11.86
CA LEU A 16 -16.69 26.47 -11.62
C LEU A 16 -18.02 25.97 -11.07
N ASP A 17 -18.53 24.90 -11.67
CA ASP A 17 -19.70 24.19 -11.21
C ASP A 17 -19.27 23.07 -10.24
N LYS A 18 -19.68 23.16 -8.97
CA LYS A 18 -19.38 22.14 -7.94
C LYS A 18 -19.76 20.72 -8.35
N THR A 19 -20.79 20.57 -9.18
CA THR A 19 -21.35 19.27 -9.53
C THR A 19 -20.71 18.65 -10.77
N LYS A 20 -20.05 19.45 -11.60
CA LYS A 20 -19.51 19.01 -12.90
C LYS A 20 -18.00 19.16 -13.01
N ASP A 21 -17.45 20.24 -12.45
CA ASP A 21 -16.05 20.58 -12.63
C ASP A 21 -15.18 19.96 -11.53
N LYS A 22 -14.02 19.44 -11.94
CA LYS A 22 -12.95 19.06 -11.01
C LYS A 22 -12.11 20.28 -10.69
N TYR A 23 -11.82 20.49 -9.41
CA TYR A 23 -10.97 21.58 -8.95
C TYR A 23 -10.29 21.20 -7.63
N LEU A 24 -9.18 21.88 -7.33
CA LEU A 24 -8.49 21.78 -6.05
C LEU A 24 -9.03 22.85 -5.11
N ASP A 25 -9.57 22.42 -3.97
CA ASP A 25 -9.89 23.28 -2.84
C ASP A 25 -8.70 23.30 -1.87
N PHE A 26 -8.21 24.50 -1.57
CA PHE A 26 -7.06 24.68 -0.69
C PHE A 26 -7.30 25.78 0.34
N GLU A 27 -6.82 25.52 1.55
CA GLU A 27 -6.75 26.48 2.64
C GLU A 27 -5.30 26.93 2.84
N LEU A 28 -5.06 28.23 2.79
CA LEU A 28 -3.75 28.78 3.13
C LEU A 28 -3.58 28.78 4.65
N ILE A 29 -2.77 27.83 5.13
CA ILE A 29 -2.34 27.78 6.53
C ILE A 29 -1.01 28.53 6.63
N HIS A 30 -1.04 29.79 7.09
CA HIS A 30 0.18 30.49 7.46
C HIS A 30 0.82 29.78 8.66
N GLN A 31 1.92 29.06 8.45
CA GLN A 31 2.70 28.43 9.53
C GLN A 31 3.50 29.46 10.36
N ALA A 32 3.74 30.65 9.79
CA ALA A 32 4.49 31.71 10.43
C ALA A 32 3.57 32.85 10.89
N ALA A 33 2.93 32.65 12.05
CA ALA A 33 2.57 33.67 13.04
C ALA A 33 1.40 33.14 13.88
N LYS A 34 1.56 33.13 15.21
CA LYS A 34 0.40 33.13 16.11
C LYS A 34 -0.53 34.25 15.62
N PRO A 35 -1.82 33.97 15.34
CA PRO A 35 -2.70 34.99 14.82
C PRO A 35 -2.79 36.12 15.85
N LEU A 36 -2.28 37.31 15.48
CA LEU A 36 -2.45 38.55 16.25
C LEU A 36 -3.93 38.94 16.36
N VAL A 37 -4.82 38.26 15.62
CA VAL A 37 -6.26 38.54 15.57
C VAL A 37 -7.05 37.25 15.79
N LYS A 38 -7.86 37.19 16.87
CA LYS A 38 -8.71 36.05 17.27
C LYS A 38 -9.74 35.57 16.22
N LYS A 39 -9.90 36.27 15.09
CA LYS A 39 -10.92 36.00 14.05
C LYS A 39 -10.38 36.14 12.62
N TRP A 40 -9.14 35.72 12.34
CA TRP A 40 -8.69 35.66 10.95
C TRP A 40 -9.35 34.47 10.24
N LYS A 41 -10.29 34.75 9.33
CA LYS A 41 -10.85 33.74 8.43
C LYS A 41 -9.71 33.27 7.51
N LYS A 42 -9.37 31.98 7.57
CA LYS A 42 -8.36 31.39 6.70
C LYS A 42 -8.74 31.65 5.23
N PRO A 43 -7.86 32.21 4.40
CA PRO A 43 -8.16 32.39 2.99
C PRO A 43 -8.30 31.00 2.34
N LYS A 44 -9.48 30.78 1.73
CA LYS A 44 -9.79 29.61 0.90
C LYS A 44 -9.63 29.99 -0.56
N GLY A 45 -9.11 29.09 -1.38
CA GLY A 45 -8.98 29.27 -2.81
C GLY A 45 -9.39 28.01 -3.57
N LEU A 46 -9.77 28.19 -4.83
CA LEU A 46 -10.19 27.11 -5.72
C LEU A 46 -9.40 27.21 -7.01
N ILE A 47 -8.79 26.12 -7.49
CA ILE A 47 -8.03 26.11 -8.74
C ILE A 47 -8.63 25.07 -9.68
N CYS A 48 -9.01 25.48 -10.90
CA CYS A 48 -9.50 24.56 -11.91
C CYS A 48 -8.37 23.67 -12.46
N MET A 49 -8.71 22.46 -12.92
CA MET A 49 -7.72 21.54 -13.48
C MET A 49 -6.92 22.13 -14.65
N GLU A 50 -7.54 22.95 -15.50
CA GLU A 50 -6.83 23.62 -16.60
C GLU A 50 -5.67 24.50 -16.10
N CYS A 51 -5.85 25.20 -14.98
CA CYS A 51 -4.79 26.01 -14.39
C CYS A 51 -3.71 25.16 -13.72
N ILE A 52 -4.09 24.02 -13.13
CA ILE A 52 -3.14 23.06 -12.57
C ILE A 52 -2.26 22.47 -13.68
N GLU A 53 -2.86 22.13 -14.82
CA GLU A 53 -2.14 21.54 -15.95
C GLU A 53 -1.22 22.53 -16.67
N LYS A 54 -1.57 23.82 -16.68
CA LYS A 54 -0.76 24.89 -17.29
C LYS A 54 0.51 25.20 -16.51
N ASP A 55 0.54 24.99 -15.19
CA ASP A 55 1.73 25.18 -14.36
C ASP A 55 2.35 23.84 -13.96
N PRO A 56 3.48 23.43 -14.57
CA PRO A 56 4.15 22.16 -14.27
C PRO A 56 4.56 22.03 -12.79
N LYS A 57 4.85 23.13 -12.08
CA LYS A 57 5.22 23.08 -10.66
C LYS A 57 4.00 22.78 -9.81
N LEU A 58 2.87 23.44 -10.09
CA LEU A 58 1.61 23.21 -9.38
C LEU A 58 1.11 21.78 -9.62
N LYS A 59 1.17 21.30 -10.87
CA LYS A 59 0.83 19.91 -11.20
C LYS A 59 1.66 18.91 -10.39
N LYS A 60 2.98 19.06 -10.36
CA LYS A 60 3.86 18.18 -9.56
C LYS A 60 3.52 18.20 -8.06
N LEU A 61 3.19 19.37 -7.51
CA LEU A 61 2.79 19.49 -6.12
C LEU A 61 1.49 18.71 -5.85
N VAL A 62 0.48 18.90 -6.69
CA VAL A 62 -0.81 18.21 -6.56
C VAL A 62 -0.64 16.70 -6.71
N ASP A 63 0.12 16.26 -7.71
CA ASP A 63 0.42 14.84 -7.93
C ASP A 63 1.16 14.24 -6.71
N SER A 64 2.08 14.99 -6.11
CA SER A 64 2.80 14.55 -4.90
C SER A 64 1.87 14.44 -3.69
N ILE A 65 0.93 15.36 -3.52
CA ILE A 65 -0.07 15.32 -2.44
C ILE A 65 -1.02 14.13 -2.63
N LEU A 66 -1.49 13.90 -3.85
CA LEU A 66 -2.34 12.76 -4.17
C LEU A 66 -1.61 11.43 -3.98
N ALA A 67 -0.32 11.37 -4.34
CA ALA A 67 0.52 10.19 -4.13
C ALA A 67 0.83 9.93 -2.66
N ALA A 68 0.92 10.97 -1.82
CA ALA A 68 1.18 10.84 -0.39
C ALA A 68 0.02 10.16 0.38
N GLY A 69 -1.15 10.02 -0.24
CA GLY A 69 -2.33 9.40 0.38
C GLY A 69 -2.98 10.28 1.44
N ASN A 70 -4.08 9.80 2.03
CA ASN A 70 -4.79 10.54 3.07
C ASN A 70 -4.07 10.36 4.41
N PRO A 71 -3.46 11.42 5.00
CA PRO A 71 -2.72 11.31 6.26
C PRO A 71 -3.62 11.01 7.47
N VAL A 72 -4.94 11.12 7.31
CA VAL A 72 -5.95 10.83 8.34
C VAL A 72 -6.56 9.44 8.15
N PHE A 73 -6.18 8.70 7.10
CA PHE A 73 -6.71 7.36 6.89
C PHE A 73 -6.20 6.42 7.98
N VAL A 74 -7.13 5.90 8.78
CA VAL A 74 -6.87 4.88 9.80
C VAL A 74 -7.67 3.64 9.40
N ALA A 75 -6.98 2.53 9.16
CA ALA A 75 -7.62 1.25 8.86
C ALA A 75 -7.74 0.40 10.13
N ASP A 76 -8.95 -0.02 10.45
CA ASP A 76 -9.23 -0.92 11.56
C ASP A 76 -9.37 -2.37 11.07
N ILE A 77 -8.69 -3.30 11.75
CA ILE A 77 -8.70 -4.72 11.42
C ILE A 77 -9.36 -5.50 12.55
N THR A 78 -10.48 -6.15 12.24
CA THR A 78 -11.27 -6.88 13.23
C THR A 78 -11.38 -8.37 12.89
N CYS A 79 -11.03 -9.23 13.85
CA CYS A 79 -11.40 -10.64 13.86
C CYS A 79 -12.90 -10.74 14.16
N HIS A 80 -13.71 -11.08 13.15
CA HIS A 80 -15.15 -11.27 13.32
C HIS A 80 -15.50 -12.53 14.13
N SER A 81 -14.65 -13.56 14.05
CA SER A 81 -14.84 -14.82 14.77
C SER A 81 -14.30 -14.79 16.20
N PHE A 82 -14.08 -13.60 16.80
CA PHE A 82 -13.46 -13.48 18.12
C PHE A 82 -14.24 -14.20 19.22
N SER A 83 -15.58 -14.23 19.12
CA SER A 83 -16.47 -14.87 20.09
C SER A 83 -16.34 -16.39 20.15
N VAL A 84 -15.98 -17.02 19.02
CA VAL A 84 -15.81 -18.47 18.87
C VAL A 84 -14.34 -18.88 18.76
N CYS A 85 -13.43 -17.92 18.81
CA CYS A 85 -12.00 -18.17 18.69
C CYS A 85 -11.43 -18.62 20.03
N PRO A 86 -10.95 -19.88 20.17
CA PRO A 86 -10.34 -20.33 21.41
C PRO A 86 -9.00 -19.63 21.69
N ASN A 87 -8.39 -19.02 20.67
CA ASN A 87 -7.09 -18.37 20.73
C ASN A 87 -7.19 -16.84 20.70
N TYR A 88 -8.38 -16.26 20.88
CA TYR A 88 -8.54 -14.81 20.82
C TYR A 88 -7.79 -14.16 21.98
N GLN A 89 -7.03 -13.12 21.66
CA GLN A 89 -6.37 -12.29 22.64
C GLN A 89 -6.51 -10.84 22.20
N PRO A 90 -7.03 -9.93 23.04
CA PRO A 90 -7.13 -8.53 22.71
C PRO A 90 -5.73 -7.95 22.42
N SER A 91 -5.65 -7.11 21.40
CA SER A 91 -4.41 -6.40 21.05
C SER A 91 -4.24 -5.16 21.91
N SER A 92 -2.99 -4.76 22.13
CA SER A 92 -2.67 -3.42 22.68
C SER A 92 -2.70 -2.31 21.62
N LYS A 93 -2.79 -2.67 20.33
CA LYS A 93 -2.84 -1.71 19.23
C LYS A 93 -4.28 -1.22 19.02
N PRO A 94 -4.52 0.09 18.84
CA PRO A 94 -5.87 0.63 18.70
C PRO A 94 -6.61 0.10 17.47
N ASN A 95 -5.89 -0.16 16.38
CA ASN A 95 -6.50 -0.43 15.07
C ASN A 95 -6.57 -1.93 14.73
N VAL A 96 -6.29 -2.83 15.67
CA VAL A 96 -6.34 -4.29 15.44
C VAL A 96 -6.94 -4.94 16.67
N ASN A 97 -8.07 -5.64 16.57
CA ASN A 97 -8.75 -6.16 17.77
C ASN A 97 -8.14 -7.45 18.35
N CYS A 98 -7.23 -8.13 17.64
CA CYS A 98 -6.65 -9.41 18.05
C CYS A 98 -5.13 -9.42 17.89
N ARG A 99 -4.40 -9.81 18.94
CA ARG A 99 -2.92 -9.88 18.97
C ARG A 99 -2.33 -10.86 17.96
N HIS A 100 -3.12 -11.84 17.53
CA HIS A 100 -2.68 -12.88 16.59
C HIS A 100 -2.85 -12.50 15.12
N ILE A 101 -3.42 -11.34 14.82
CA ILE A 101 -3.50 -10.83 13.46
C ILE A 101 -2.12 -10.31 13.03
N ALA A 102 -1.70 -10.67 11.82
CA ALA A 102 -0.53 -10.13 11.15
C ALA A 102 -0.93 -9.62 9.78
N VAL A 103 -0.41 -8.46 9.39
CA VAL A 103 -0.55 -7.91 8.04
C VAL A 103 0.81 -8.01 7.37
N ILE A 104 0.89 -8.66 6.22
CA ILE A 104 2.13 -8.76 5.42
C ILE A 104 1.79 -8.40 3.98
N GLY A 105 2.39 -7.31 3.49
CA GLY A 105 1.97 -6.71 2.22
C GLY A 105 0.49 -6.31 2.29
N ASP A 106 -0.29 -6.80 1.33
CA ASP A 106 -1.74 -6.52 1.22
C ASP A 106 -2.61 -7.60 1.87
N THR A 107 -2.00 -8.62 2.49
CA THR A 107 -2.73 -9.78 3.01
C THR A 107 -2.76 -9.79 4.54
N VAL A 108 -3.93 -10.14 5.10
CA VAL A 108 -4.18 -10.27 6.53
C VAL A 108 -4.22 -11.74 6.95
N TYR A 109 -3.47 -12.09 7.99
CA TYR A 109 -3.28 -13.46 8.47
C TYR A 109 -3.67 -13.59 9.94
N CYS A 110 -4.20 -14.75 10.34
CA CYS A 110 -4.26 -15.16 11.75
C CYS A 110 -3.13 -16.16 12.05
N LYS A 111 -2.21 -15.81 12.97
CA LYS A 111 -1.10 -16.69 13.40
C LYS A 111 -1.55 -18.01 14.04
N ARG A 112 -2.80 -18.10 14.49
CA ARG A 112 -3.36 -19.27 15.19
C ARG A 112 -4.32 -20.10 14.33
N SER A 113 -4.39 -19.81 13.02
CA SER A 113 -5.16 -20.58 12.02
C SER A 113 -6.67 -20.61 12.25
N HIS A 114 -7.37 -19.57 11.77
CA HIS A 114 -8.83 -19.60 11.69
C HIS A 114 -9.31 -20.35 10.44
N PRO A 115 -10.53 -20.94 10.47
CA PRO A 115 -11.22 -21.32 9.23
C PRO A 115 -11.31 -20.09 8.31
N GLY A 116 -10.78 -20.18 7.09
CA GLY A 116 -10.75 -19.06 6.13
C GLY A 116 -9.52 -18.15 6.20
N SER A 117 -8.57 -18.35 7.12
CA SER A 117 -7.29 -17.64 7.07
C SER A 117 -6.26 -18.42 6.24
N LEU A 118 -5.70 -17.80 5.20
CA LEU A 118 -4.47 -18.28 4.56
C LEU A 118 -3.38 -18.38 5.63
N LYS A 119 -2.62 -19.49 5.65
CA LYS A 119 -1.62 -19.75 6.69
C LYS A 119 -0.27 -19.21 6.23
N LEU A 120 0.25 -18.21 6.95
CA LEU A 120 1.58 -17.63 6.70
C LEU A 120 2.70 -18.68 6.60
N MET A 121 2.65 -19.72 7.43
CA MET A 121 3.66 -20.79 7.43
C MET A 121 3.50 -21.72 6.22
N VAL A 122 2.28 -21.94 5.74
CA VAL A 122 2.02 -22.75 4.54
C VAL A 122 2.51 -21.99 3.32
N GLU A 123 2.19 -20.70 3.19
CA GLU A 123 2.71 -19.85 2.11
C GLU A 123 4.23 -19.72 2.17
N ARG A 124 4.82 -19.57 3.35
CA ARG A 124 6.29 -19.51 3.50
C ARG A 124 6.94 -20.84 3.11
N ALA A 125 6.40 -21.97 3.54
CA ALA A 125 6.91 -23.29 3.18
C ALA A 125 6.76 -23.56 1.67
N GLU A 126 5.63 -23.15 1.09
CA GLU A 126 5.36 -23.28 -0.33
C GLU A 126 6.28 -22.39 -1.17
N ARG A 127 6.50 -21.14 -0.75
CA ARG A 127 7.48 -20.26 -1.36
C ARG A 127 8.90 -20.83 -1.32
N LEU A 128 9.35 -21.32 -0.16
CA LEU A 128 10.65 -21.98 -0.04
C LEU A 128 10.74 -23.23 -0.92
N ARG A 129 9.66 -24.00 -1.04
CA ARG A 129 9.58 -25.15 -1.95
C ARG A 129 9.73 -24.72 -3.41
N LEU A 130 9.04 -23.66 -3.82
CA LEU A 130 9.11 -23.11 -5.18
C LEU A 130 10.50 -22.53 -5.49
N GLU A 131 11.10 -21.79 -4.56
CA GLU A 131 12.46 -21.26 -4.69
C GLU A 131 13.48 -22.39 -4.81
N ARG A 132 13.37 -23.43 -3.96
CA ARG A 132 14.20 -24.65 -4.07
C ARG A 132 14.03 -25.31 -5.43
N GLN A 133 12.79 -25.50 -5.91
CA GLN A 133 12.55 -26.07 -7.23
C GLN A 133 13.14 -25.23 -8.37
N ALA A 134 13.05 -23.90 -8.29
CA ALA A 134 13.63 -23.00 -9.29
C ALA A 134 15.16 -23.09 -9.31
N ALA A 135 15.80 -23.10 -8.14
CA ALA A 135 17.24 -23.28 -8.01
C ALA A 135 17.70 -24.63 -8.59
N LEU A 136 17.01 -25.73 -8.28
CA LEU A 136 17.33 -27.05 -8.84
C LEU A 136 17.22 -27.07 -10.37
N ARG A 137 16.24 -26.36 -10.96
CA ARG A 137 16.12 -26.24 -12.42
C ARG A 137 17.28 -25.46 -13.04
N LEU A 138 17.74 -24.40 -12.39
CA LEU A 138 18.89 -23.61 -12.85
C LEU A 138 20.18 -24.43 -12.82
N ILE A 139 20.42 -25.16 -11.73
CA ILE A 139 21.58 -26.05 -11.59
C ILE A 139 21.57 -27.12 -12.69
N LYS A 140 20.43 -27.78 -12.91
CA LYS A 140 20.28 -28.76 -14.01
C LYS A 140 20.50 -28.15 -15.40
N ARG A 141 20.10 -26.89 -15.61
CA ARG A 141 20.39 -26.19 -16.88
C ARG A 141 21.88 -25.89 -17.03
N ALA A 142 22.55 -25.48 -15.95
CA ALA A 142 23.99 -25.23 -15.96
C ALA A 142 24.78 -26.49 -16.32
N PHE A 143 24.38 -27.65 -15.79
CA PHE A 143 25.03 -28.93 -16.09
C PHE A 143 24.93 -29.33 -17.56
N ARG A 144 23.85 -28.97 -18.27
CA ARG A 144 23.71 -29.28 -19.71
C ARG A 144 24.78 -28.62 -20.58
N ASN A 145 25.35 -27.51 -20.12
CA ASN A 145 26.38 -26.77 -20.85
C ASN A 145 27.80 -27.26 -20.54
N LEU A 146 27.96 -28.24 -19.63
CA LEU A 146 29.25 -28.82 -19.33
C LEU A 146 29.62 -29.90 -20.37
N PRO A 147 30.88 -29.96 -20.81
CA PRO A 147 31.37 -31.06 -21.62
C PRO A 147 31.46 -32.34 -20.79
N GLU A 148 31.36 -33.51 -21.43
CA GLU A 148 31.70 -34.76 -20.75
C GLU A 148 33.21 -34.92 -20.59
N PRO A 149 33.69 -35.44 -19.44
CA PRO A 149 32.97 -36.14 -18.35
C PRO A 149 32.51 -35.25 -17.18
N ALA A 150 32.71 -33.92 -17.27
CA ALA A 150 32.43 -33.00 -16.17
C ALA A 150 30.94 -32.91 -15.83
N ARG A 151 30.04 -33.12 -16.81
CA ARG A 151 28.60 -33.18 -16.57
C ARG A 151 28.22 -34.39 -15.71
N GLN A 152 28.71 -35.58 -16.03
CA GLN A 152 28.45 -36.79 -15.23
C GLN A 152 28.93 -36.66 -13.79
N ALA A 153 30.13 -36.10 -13.58
CA ALA A 153 30.65 -35.85 -12.24
C ALA A 153 29.78 -34.85 -11.45
N ALA A 154 29.36 -33.75 -12.08
CA ALA A 154 28.52 -32.74 -11.46
C ALA A 154 27.10 -33.26 -11.14
N GLU A 155 26.52 -34.09 -12.00
CA GLU A 155 25.23 -34.74 -11.77
C GLU A 155 25.29 -35.76 -10.62
N GLY A 156 26.38 -36.54 -10.52
CA GLY A 156 26.61 -37.48 -9.42
C GLY A 156 26.73 -36.77 -8.07
N MET A 157 27.61 -35.77 -7.95
CA MET A 157 27.76 -34.99 -6.72
C MET A 157 26.46 -34.31 -6.29
N PHE A 158 25.66 -33.85 -7.26
CA PHE A 158 24.38 -33.23 -6.99
C PHE A 158 23.31 -34.23 -6.53
N ALA A 159 23.28 -35.44 -7.09
CA ALA A 159 22.38 -36.50 -6.66
C ALA A 159 22.66 -36.90 -5.21
N ASP A 160 23.93 -37.04 -4.84
CA ASP A 160 24.36 -37.37 -3.48
C ASP A 160 23.98 -36.26 -2.49
N ALA A 161 24.19 -34.99 -2.86
CA ALA A 161 23.86 -33.85 -2.01
C ALA A 161 22.34 -33.65 -1.79
N VAL A 162 21.50 -34.09 -2.73
CA VAL A 162 20.04 -33.96 -2.64
C VAL A 162 19.37 -35.20 -2.03
N GLY A 163 19.97 -36.39 -2.21
CA GLY A 163 19.46 -37.67 -1.72
C GLY A 163 19.96 -38.09 -0.34
N GLY A 164 21.06 -37.50 0.17
CA GLY A 164 21.69 -37.86 1.45
C GLY A 164 21.07 -37.25 2.71
N ALA A 165 19.73 -37.20 2.80
CA ALA A 165 19.01 -36.78 4.01
C ALA A 165 18.12 -37.92 4.54
#